data_AF-A0A529NTV0-F1
#
_entry.id   AF-A0A529NTV0-F1
#
_cell.length_a   1.000
_cell.length_b   1.000
_cell.length_c   1.000
_cell.angle_alpha   90.00
_cell.angle_beta   90.00
_cell.angle_gamma   90.00
#
_symmetry.space_group_name_H-M   'P 1'
#
loop_
_entity.id
_entity.type
_entity.pdbx_description
1 polymer ?
#
loop_
_entity_poly.entity_id
_entity_poly.type
_entity_poly.pdbx_seq_one_letter_code
_entity_poly.pdbx_strand_id
1 'polypeptide(L)'
;LATDDNADRQKILSHYGSHAQDTTFATQLLYRLRDGSQNAGRALEWLESELEKTGSDAEEIIISEHHTLSSGNVTTGNIIRGLRLINDVDWTVWFEGVSRIDTLLREKTDFAALDFFSRDQYRTAIEELARRSELSEFRVAEKAIELAGHVLIADASGAEVPQAEAPDTDATVHTDVGFFLVGPRRLELEKAIGYRPTISVTVKRAFS
;
A
#
# COMPACT_ATOMS: atom_id res chain seq x y z
N LEU A 1 -31.93 -54.14 26.65
CA LEU A 1 -31.72 -52.76 27.13
C LEU A 1 -30.45 -52.12 26.56
N ALA A 2 -29.33 -52.84 26.40
CA ALA A 2 -28.10 -52.27 25.79
C ALA A 2 -28.12 -52.14 24.24
N THR A 3 -29.01 -52.85 23.54
CA THR A 3 -29.10 -52.86 22.06
C THR A 3 -29.80 -51.64 21.48
N ASP A 4 -30.77 -51.06 22.20
CA ASP A 4 -31.57 -49.91 21.73
C ASP A 4 -30.74 -48.63 21.72
N ASP A 5 -29.99 -48.39 22.80
CA ASP A 5 -29.03 -47.29 22.95
C ASP A 5 -27.90 -47.37 21.90
N ASN A 6 -27.56 -48.57 21.41
CA ASN A 6 -26.53 -48.75 20.41
C ASN A 6 -27.01 -48.41 18.98
N ALA A 7 -28.25 -48.77 18.65
CA ALA A 7 -28.86 -48.43 17.37
C ALA A 7 -29.09 -46.91 17.25
N ASP A 8 -29.48 -46.26 18.34
CA ASP A 8 -29.66 -44.81 18.39
C ASP A 8 -28.34 -44.05 18.20
N ARG A 9 -27.25 -44.52 18.81
CA ARG A 9 -25.91 -43.95 18.62
C ARG A 9 -25.43 -44.07 17.17
N GLN A 10 -25.61 -45.24 16.55
CA GLN A 10 -25.25 -45.44 15.14
C GLN A 10 -26.04 -44.51 14.21
N LYS A 11 -27.33 -44.31 14.50
CA LYS A 11 -28.20 -43.39 13.76
C LYS A 11 -27.74 -41.95 13.89
N ILE A 12 -27.23 -41.53 15.05
CA ILE A 12 -26.65 -40.19 15.23
C ILE A 12 -25.40 -40.05 14.35
N LEU A 13 -24.47 -41.01 14.43
CA LEU A 13 -23.21 -40.96 13.68
C LEU A 13 -23.43 -40.91 12.16
N SER A 14 -24.42 -41.65 11.62
CA SER A 14 -24.69 -41.64 10.17
C SER A 14 -25.05 -40.27 9.61
N HIS A 15 -25.54 -39.33 10.43
CA HIS A 15 -25.80 -37.95 9.98
C HIS A 15 -24.51 -37.15 9.74
N TYR A 16 -23.37 -37.61 10.26
CA TYR A 16 -22.07 -36.95 10.16
C TYR A 16 -21.13 -37.60 9.14
N GLY A 17 -21.62 -38.53 8.29
CA GLY A 17 -20.78 -39.23 7.31
C GLY A 17 -20.03 -38.29 6.37
N SER A 18 -20.63 -37.18 5.94
CA SER A 18 -19.95 -36.16 5.13
C SER A 18 -18.85 -35.43 5.89
N HIS A 19 -19.03 -35.22 7.20
CA HIS A 19 -18.04 -34.58 8.06
C HIS A 19 -16.89 -35.53 8.40
N ALA A 20 -17.15 -36.84 8.49
CA ALA A 20 -16.11 -37.84 8.71
C ALA A 20 -15.06 -37.91 7.59
N GLN A 21 -15.37 -37.35 6.42
CA GLN A 21 -14.45 -37.23 5.28
C GLN A 21 -13.59 -35.95 5.33
N ASP A 22 -13.93 -34.98 6.18
CA ASP A 22 -13.10 -33.81 6.42
C ASP A 22 -11.95 -34.18 7.36
N THR A 23 -10.71 -33.98 6.90
CA THR A 23 -9.49 -34.37 7.60
C THR A 23 -9.42 -33.80 9.02
N THR A 24 -9.80 -32.53 9.20
CA THR A 24 -9.75 -31.85 10.50
C THR A 24 -10.82 -32.40 11.45
N PHE A 25 -12.06 -32.56 10.98
CA PHE A 25 -13.13 -33.15 11.77
C PHE A 25 -12.79 -34.60 12.17
N ALA A 26 -12.36 -35.42 11.22
CA ALA A 26 -12.00 -36.81 11.45
C ALA A 26 -10.85 -36.94 12.46
N THR A 27 -9.81 -36.12 12.34
CA THR A 27 -8.65 -36.13 13.26
C THR A 27 -9.07 -35.74 14.68
N GLN A 28 -9.90 -34.70 14.83
CA GLN A 28 -10.41 -34.26 16.12
C GLN A 28 -11.37 -35.27 16.75
N LEU A 29 -12.20 -35.91 15.93
CA LEU A 29 -13.11 -36.95 16.40
C LEU A 29 -12.33 -38.20 16.84
N LEU A 30 -11.36 -38.63 16.03
CA LEU A 30 -10.46 -39.74 16.35
C LEU A 30 -9.72 -39.51 17.67
N TYR A 31 -9.15 -38.31 17.86
CA TYR A 31 -8.48 -37.92 19.10
C TYR A 31 -9.42 -38.05 20.31
N ARG A 32 -10.65 -37.53 20.22
CA ARG A 32 -11.63 -37.60 21.30
C ARG A 32 -12.18 -39.01 21.57
N LEU A 33 -12.31 -39.84 20.54
CA LEU A 33 -12.75 -41.22 20.68
C LEU A 33 -11.68 -42.09 21.35
N ARG A 34 -10.40 -41.82 21.06
CA ARG A 34 -9.26 -42.54 21.64
C ARG A 34 -9.00 -42.17 23.12
N ASP A 35 -9.27 -40.92 23.50
CA ASP A 35 -9.24 -40.47 24.91
C ASP A 35 -10.54 -40.81 25.68
N GLY A 36 -11.57 -41.33 24.99
CA GLY A 36 -12.88 -41.69 25.54
C GLY A 36 -12.96 -43.08 26.22
N SER A 37 -14.02 -43.32 26.98
CA SER A 37 -14.23 -44.54 27.79
C SER A 37 -14.47 -45.82 26.98
N GLN A 38 -14.55 -46.98 27.67
CA GLN A 38 -14.73 -48.36 27.13
C GLN A 38 -15.84 -48.56 26.07
N ASN A 39 -16.70 -47.57 25.82
CA ASN A 39 -17.82 -47.62 24.87
C ASN A 39 -17.54 -46.93 23.52
N ALA A 40 -16.32 -46.46 23.25
CA ALA A 40 -15.98 -45.76 22.01
C ALA A 40 -15.74 -46.67 20.78
N GLY A 41 -15.61 -47.99 20.98
CA GLY A 41 -15.21 -48.94 19.93
C GLY A 41 -16.06 -48.88 18.65
N ARG A 42 -17.39 -48.82 18.77
CA ARG A 42 -18.27 -48.77 17.58
C ARG A 42 -18.24 -47.43 16.84
N ALA A 43 -18.00 -46.33 17.56
CA ALA A 43 -17.84 -45.03 16.93
C ALA A 43 -16.51 -44.92 16.19
N LEU A 44 -15.47 -45.60 16.71
CA LEU A 44 -14.19 -45.75 16.04
C LEU A 44 -14.33 -46.61 14.78
N GLU A 45 -14.96 -47.78 14.88
CA GLU A 45 -15.26 -48.66 13.73
C GLU A 45 -16.06 -47.92 12.65
N TRP A 46 -17.03 -47.09 13.06
CA TRP A 46 -17.79 -46.26 12.12
C TRP A 46 -16.90 -45.22 11.43
N LEU A 47 -16.06 -44.51 12.18
CA LEU A 47 -15.15 -43.50 11.62
C LEU A 47 -14.15 -44.13 10.64
N GLU A 48 -13.55 -45.27 11.01
CA GLU A 48 -12.66 -46.04 10.13
C GLU A 48 -13.38 -46.46 8.84
N SER A 49 -14.62 -46.97 8.95
CA SER A 49 -15.42 -47.33 7.78
C SER A 49 -15.77 -46.14 6.89
N GLU A 50 -16.01 -44.94 7.44
CA GLU A 50 -16.23 -43.75 6.61
C GLU A 50 -14.95 -43.29 5.89
N LEU A 51 -13.79 -43.36 6.55
CA LEU A 51 -12.49 -43.01 5.95
C LEU A 51 -12.12 -43.98 4.81
N GLU A 52 -12.35 -45.27 5.02
CA GLU A 52 -12.11 -46.31 4.01
C GLU A 52 -12.93 -46.09 2.72
N LYS A 53 -14.17 -45.58 2.83
CA LYS A 53 -14.99 -45.25 1.64
C LYS A 53 -14.33 -44.20 0.74
N THR A 54 -13.48 -43.35 1.31
CA THR A 54 -12.71 -42.32 0.59
C THR A 54 -11.27 -42.75 0.31
N GLY A 55 -10.88 -43.98 0.67
CA GLY A 55 -9.54 -44.51 0.45
C GLY A 55 -8.48 -43.98 1.41
N SER A 56 -8.89 -43.47 2.57
CA SER A 56 -8.00 -42.96 3.63
C SER A 56 -8.08 -43.86 4.86
N ASP A 57 -7.13 -43.71 5.78
CA ASP A 57 -7.19 -44.30 7.11
C ASP A 57 -6.86 -43.27 8.22
N ALA A 58 -6.87 -43.74 9.47
CA ALA A 58 -6.59 -42.94 10.65
C ALA A 58 -5.17 -42.34 10.67
N GLU A 59 -4.16 -43.05 10.15
CA GLU A 59 -2.78 -42.56 10.10
C GLU A 59 -2.64 -41.49 9.02
N GLU A 60 -3.25 -41.70 7.86
CA GLU A 60 -3.22 -40.76 6.74
C GLU A 60 -3.92 -39.42 7.07
N ILE A 61 -5.07 -39.44 7.77
CA ILE A 61 -5.72 -38.18 8.21
C ILE A 61 -4.88 -37.42 9.25
N ILE A 62 -4.17 -38.12 10.14
CA ILE A 62 -3.30 -37.49 11.14
C ILE A 62 -2.10 -36.83 10.43
N ILE A 63 -1.48 -37.53 9.48
CA ILE A 63 -0.34 -37.01 8.72
C ILE A 63 -0.77 -35.80 7.88
N SER A 64 -1.90 -35.89 7.18
CA SER A 64 -2.41 -34.80 6.33
C SER A 64 -2.85 -33.58 7.13
N GLU A 65 -3.46 -33.76 8.31
CA GLU A 65 -3.77 -32.65 9.23
C GLU A 65 -2.49 -31.99 9.74
N HIS A 66 -1.49 -32.77 10.18
CA HIS A 66 -0.21 -32.23 10.61
C HIS A 66 0.49 -31.44 9.50
N HIS A 67 0.46 -31.96 8.26
CA HIS A 67 1.01 -31.27 7.10
C HIS A 67 0.28 -29.95 6.82
N THR A 68 -1.05 -29.95 6.89
CA THR A 68 -1.88 -28.75 6.72
C THR A 68 -1.54 -27.70 7.77
N LEU A 69 -1.52 -28.06 9.05
CA LEU A 69 -1.15 -27.17 10.15
C LEU A 69 0.28 -26.62 10.01
N SER A 70 1.24 -27.48 9.63
CA SER A 70 2.63 -27.08 9.41
C SER A 70 2.76 -26.08 8.26
N SER A 71 2.11 -26.34 7.14
CA SER A 71 2.12 -25.44 5.98
C SER A 71 1.44 -24.09 6.29
N GLY A 72 0.35 -24.11 7.07
CA GLY A 72 -0.34 -22.90 7.54
C GLY A 72 0.54 -22.04 8.44
N ASN A 73 1.30 -22.67 9.35
CA ASN A 73 2.24 -21.97 10.23
C ASN A 73 3.38 -21.30 9.43
N VAL A 74 3.95 -22.00 8.44
CA VAL A 74 4.98 -21.42 7.56
C VAL A 74 4.42 -20.23 6.77
N THR A 75 3.22 -20.37 6.21
CA THR A 75 2.55 -19.31 5.45
C THR A 75 2.30 -18.07 6.31
N THR A 76 1.77 -18.26 7.52
CA THR A 76 1.54 -17.17 8.48
C THR A 76 2.86 -16.47 8.85
N GLY A 77 3.92 -17.25 9.10
CA GLY A 77 5.25 -16.70 9.37
C GLY A 77 5.81 -15.88 8.21
N ASN A 78 5.60 -16.32 6.96
CA ASN A 78 5.99 -15.57 5.76
C ASN A 78 5.21 -14.27 5.61
N ILE A 79 3.89 -14.29 5.86
CA ILE A 79 3.05 -13.10 5.84
C ILE A 79 3.52 -12.09 6.89
N ILE A 80 3.74 -12.52 8.14
CA ILE A 80 4.21 -11.62 9.21
C ILE A 80 5.57 -11.01 8.86
N ARG A 81 6.51 -11.82 8.35
CA ARG A 81 7.83 -11.31 7.89
C ARG A 81 7.69 -10.32 6.74
N GLY A 82 6.84 -10.60 5.76
CA GLY A 82 6.58 -9.71 4.62
C GLY A 82 5.98 -8.38 5.05
N LEU A 83 4.97 -8.41 5.92
CA LEU A 83 4.35 -7.20 6.47
C LEU A 83 5.34 -6.38 7.30
N ARG A 84 6.20 -7.04 8.08
CA ARG A 84 7.25 -6.35 8.84
C ARG A 84 8.27 -5.69 7.92
N LEU A 85 8.73 -6.40 6.89
CA LEU A 85 9.63 -5.85 5.89
C LEU A 85 9.02 -4.61 5.22
N ILE A 86 7.76 -4.68 4.78
CA ILE A 86 7.03 -3.54 4.19
C ILE A 86 6.97 -2.35 5.16
N ASN A 87 6.77 -2.61 6.46
CA ASN A 87 6.71 -1.58 7.48
C ASN A 87 8.09 -0.98 7.83
N ASP A 88 9.15 -1.76 7.69
CA ASP A 88 10.51 -1.34 8.02
C ASP A 88 11.17 -0.54 6.88
N VAL A 89 10.55 -0.48 5.68
CA VAL A 89 11.02 0.38 4.59
C VAL A 89 10.70 1.84 4.88
N ASP A 90 11.72 2.69 4.81
CA ASP A 90 11.53 4.15 4.71
C ASP A 90 11.01 4.49 3.31
N TRP A 91 9.67 4.48 3.18
CA TRP A 91 8.97 4.78 1.93
C TRP A 91 9.26 6.19 1.42
N THR A 92 9.63 7.13 2.29
CA THR A 92 9.98 8.50 1.91
C THR A 92 11.29 8.50 1.14
N VAL A 93 12.34 7.89 1.69
CA VAL A 93 13.65 7.80 1.03
C VAL A 93 13.55 7.00 -0.28
N TRP A 94 12.82 5.89 -0.27
CA TRP A 94 12.60 5.09 -1.48
C TRP A 94 11.89 5.92 -2.56
N PHE A 95 10.80 6.62 -2.21
CA PHE A 95 10.05 7.45 -3.15
C PHE A 95 10.89 8.61 -3.69
N GLU A 96 11.64 9.33 -2.84
CA GLU A 96 12.55 10.39 -3.28
C GLU A 96 13.65 9.86 -4.23
N GLY A 97 14.08 8.60 -4.06
CA GLY A 97 15.06 7.94 -4.92
C GLY A 97 14.54 7.51 -6.30
N VAL A 98 13.23 7.29 -6.45
CA VAL A 98 12.60 6.89 -7.73
C VAL A 98 11.76 8.00 -8.38
N SER A 99 11.42 9.06 -7.62
CA SER A 99 10.65 10.20 -8.11
C SER A 99 11.47 11.01 -9.11
N ARG A 100 11.15 10.82 -10.40
CA ARG A 100 11.74 11.57 -11.51
C ARG A 100 11.52 13.09 -11.38
N ILE A 101 10.50 13.51 -10.63
CA ILE A 101 10.19 14.91 -10.33
C ILE A 101 11.15 15.47 -9.27
N ASP A 102 11.38 14.73 -8.17
CA ASP A 102 12.35 15.14 -7.15
C ASP A 102 13.75 15.22 -7.75
N THR A 103 14.15 14.25 -8.59
CA THR A 103 15.42 14.32 -9.33
C THR A 103 15.49 15.59 -10.18
N LEU A 104 14.47 15.86 -11.00
CA LEU A 104 14.42 17.04 -11.87
C LEU A 104 14.51 18.36 -11.08
N LEU A 105 13.75 18.48 -9.99
CA LEU A 105 13.76 19.69 -9.17
C LEU A 105 15.11 19.88 -8.45
N ARG A 106 15.71 18.80 -7.91
CA ARG A 106 17.05 18.87 -7.29
C ARG A 106 18.14 19.26 -8.27
N GLU A 107 18.05 18.81 -9.52
CA GLU A 107 19.06 19.10 -10.55
C GLU A 107 18.98 20.53 -11.09
N LYS A 108 17.78 21.14 -11.09
CA LYS A 108 17.52 22.39 -11.82
C LYS A 108 17.17 23.57 -10.93
N THR A 109 16.91 23.34 -9.64
CA THR A 109 16.52 24.39 -8.68
C THR A 109 17.18 24.15 -7.32
N ASP A 110 16.91 25.02 -6.37
CA ASP A 110 17.34 24.92 -4.97
C ASP A 110 16.50 23.93 -4.13
N PHE A 111 15.69 23.09 -4.77
CA PHE A 111 14.77 22.16 -4.10
C PHE A 111 15.44 21.27 -3.06
N ALA A 112 16.70 20.88 -3.28
CA ALA A 112 17.47 20.07 -2.34
C ALA A 112 17.79 20.78 -1.00
N ALA A 113 17.83 22.10 -1.00
CA ALA A 113 18.11 22.92 0.19
C ALA A 113 16.86 23.19 1.04
N LEU A 114 15.67 22.89 0.51
CA LEU A 114 14.40 23.11 1.19
C LEU A 114 14.14 22.08 2.28
N ASP A 115 13.44 22.52 3.33
CA ASP A 115 12.94 21.64 4.38
C ASP A 115 11.86 20.69 3.82
N PHE A 116 11.57 19.62 4.58
CA PHE A 116 10.63 18.59 4.13
C PHE A 116 9.24 19.17 3.81
N PHE A 117 8.75 20.10 4.62
CA PHE A 117 7.42 20.69 4.45
C PHE A 117 7.32 21.50 3.16
N SER A 118 8.34 22.29 2.80
CA SER A 118 8.33 23.05 1.54
C SER A 118 8.42 22.12 0.33
N ARG A 119 9.24 21.06 0.39
CA ARG A 119 9.32 20.06 -0.67
C ARG A 119 8.00 19.32 -0.89
N ASP A 120 7.32 18.96 0.20
CA ASP A 120 6.02 18.30 0.15
C ASP A 120 4.91 19.20 -0.45
N GLN A 121 4.92 20.49 -0.13
CA GLN A 121 4.03 21.47 -0.76
C GLN A 121 4.25 21.55 -2.27
N TYR A 122 5.49 21.51 -2.74
CA TYR A 122 5.78 21.54 -4.18
C TYR A 122 5.27 20.27 -4.87
N ARG A 123 5.50 19.09 -4.28
CA ARG A 123 4.96 17.81 -4.81
C ARG A 123 3.44 17.85 -4.89
N THR A 124 2.78 18.25 -3.80
CA THR A 124 1.32 18.38 -3.75
C THR A 124 0.81 19.35 -4.80
N ALA A 125 1.46 20.51 -4.96
CA ALA A 125 1.07 21.48 -5.98
C ALA A 125 1.23 20.93 -7.40
N ILE A 126 2.33 20.23 -7.69
CA ILE A 126 2.58 19.59 -8.99
C ILE A 126 1.51 18.52 -9.26
N GLU A 127 1.19 17.68 -8.28
CA GLU A 127 0.15 16.65 -8.40
C GLU A 127 -1.22 17.28 -8.68
N GLU A 128 -1.61 18.32 -7.92
CA GLU A 128 -2.88 19.03 -8.12
C GLU A 128 -3.00 19.65 -9.51
N LEU A 129 -1.92 20.27 -9.99
CA LEU A 129 -1.83 20.91 -11.29
C LEU A 129 -1.86 19.87 -12.42
N ALA A 130 -1.14 18.76 -12.27
CA ALA A 130 -1.16 17.64 -13.23
C ALA A 130 -2.54 17.01 -13.34
N ARG A 131 -3.19 16.72 -12.20
CA ARG A 131 -4.51 16.08 -12.13
C ARG A 131 -5.60 16.82 -12.90
N ARG A 132 -5.46 18.13 -13.08
CA ARG A 132 -6.42 18.97 -13.82
C ARG A 132 -5.81 19.70 -15.00
N SER A 133 -4.67 19.23 -15.48
CA SER A 133 -4.13 19.53 -16.81
C SER A 133 -4.11 18.25 -17.66
N GLU A 134 -3.76 18.38 -18.94
CA GLU A 134 -3.54 17.22 -19.82
C GLU A 134 -2.07 16.75 -19.80
N LEU A 135 -1.32 17.17 -18.77
CA LEU A 135 0.12 16.91 -18.62
C LEU A 135 0.40 15.98 -17.44
N SER A 136 1.50 15.22 -17.54
CA SER A 136 2.04 14.49 -16.40
C SER A 136 2.68 15.43 -15.39
N GLU A 137 2.78 15.01 -14.13
CA GLU A 137 3.48 15.73 -13.06
C GLU A 137 4.90 16.16 -13.46
N PHE A 138 5.64 15.27 -14.14
CA PHE A 138 6.97 15.59 -14.67
C PHE A 138 6.96 16.76 -15.66
N ARG A 139 5.98 16.80 -16.58
CA ARG A 139 5.84 17.89 -17.55
C ARG A 139 5.39 19.19 -16.91
N VAL A 140 4.56 19.13 -15.87
CA VAL A 140 4.19 20.30 -15.07
C VAL A 140 5.42 20.88 -14.35
N ALA A 141 6.23 20.02 -13.71
CA ALA A 141 7.46 20.42 -13.06
C ALA A 141 8.47 21.05 -14.05
N GLU A 142 8.64 20.42 -15.22
CA GLU A 142 9.49 20.95 -16.30
C GLU A 142 9.03 22.35 -16.75
N LYS A 143 7.72 22.58 -16.94
CA LYS A 143 7.20 23.90 -17.29
C LYS A 143 7.36 24.94 -16.19
N ALA A 144 7.22 24.56 -14.92
CA ALA A 144 7.49 25.46 -13.81
C ALA A 144 8.96 25.92 -13.81
N ILE A 145 9.90 25.00 -14.04
CA ILE A 145 11.34 25.29 -14.13
C ILE A 145 11.66 26.17 -15.34
N GLU A 146 11.10 25.85 -16.52
CA GLU A 146 11.31 26.66 -17.74
C GLU A 146 10.85 28.12 -17.53
N LEU A 147 9.66 28.31 -16.96
CA LEU A 147 9.13 29.66 -16.69
C LEU A 147 9.99 30.41 -15.68
N ALA A 148 10.45 29.74 -14.62
CA ALA A 148 11.37 30.34 -13.66
C ALA A 148 12.71 30.74 -14.31
N GLY A 149 13.27 29.88 -15.19
CA GLY A 149 14.49 30.20 -15.93
C GLY A 149 14.35 31.38 -16.90
N HIS A 150 13.21 31.49 -17.59
CA HIS A 150 12.96 32.62 -18.51
C HIS A 150 12.92 33.97 -17.81
N VAL A 151 12.41 34.01 -16.57
CA VAL A 151 12.31 35.24 -15.77
C VAL A 151 13.69 35.72 -15.35
N LEU A 152 14.53 34.80 -14.88
CA LEU A 152 15.90 35.12 -14.49
C LEU A 152 16.69 35.72 -15.65
N ILE A 153 16.49 35.22 -16.87
CA ILE A 153 17.15 35.75 -18.07
C ILE A 153 16.60 37.15 -18.43
N ALA A 154 15.30 37.36 -18.32
CA ALA A 154 14.66 38.66 -18.62
C ALA A 154 15.08 39.76 -17.63
N ASP A 155 15.15 39.44 -16.33
CA ASP A 155 15.59 40.39 -15.30
C ASP A 155 17.09 40.72 -15.43
N ALA A 156 17.90 39.75 -15.88
CA ALA A 156 19.33 39.95 -16.14
C ALA A 156 19.63 40.77 -17.42
N SER A 157 18.67 40.89 -18.35
CA SER A 157 18.84 41.60 -19.63
C SER A 157 18.14 42.96 -19.69
N GLY A 158 17.52 43.42 -18.60
CA GLY A 158 16.63 44.58 -18.57
C GLY A 158 16.89 45.69 -17.55
N ALA A 159 18.05 45.79 -16.89
CA ALA A 159 18.30 46.86 -15.92
C ALA A 159 19.71 47.49 -15.99
N GLU A 160 19.75 48.73 -16.47
CA GLU A 160 20.76 49.72 -16.08
C GLU A 160 20.69 49.96 -14.57
N VAL A 161 21.84 49.98 -13.91
CA VAL A 161 22.00 50.09 -12.45
C VAL A 161 21.81 51.55 -11.99
N PRO A 162 20.88 51.86 -11.06
CA PRO A 162 21.06 52.97 -10.14
C PRO A 162 21.66 52.42 -8.85
N GLN A 163 22.88 52.87 -8.58
CA GLN A 163 23.68 52.52 -7.41
C GLN A 163 23.04 53.06 -6.12
N ALA A 164 22.52 52.18 -5.26
CA ALA A 164 22.27 52.47 -3.84
C ALA A 164 22.23 51.19 -2.99
N GLU A 165 23.27 51.08 -2.16
CA GLU A 165 23.38 50.34 -0.88
C GLU A 165 23.24 48.80 -0.89
N ALA A 166 24.34 48.14 -0.51
CA ALA A 166 24.46 46.70 -0.37
C ALA A 166 23.57 46.14 0.76
N PRO A 167 23.06 44.93 0.55
CA PRO A 167 23.21 43.88 1.53
C PRO A 167 24.09 42.77 0.96
N ASP A 168 24.93 42.18 1.80
CA ASP A 168 25.59 40.91 1.54
C ASP A 168 24.51 39.88 1.19
N THR A 169 24.38 39.55 -0.08
CA THR A 169 23.63 38.38 -0.50
C THR A 169 24.41 37.77 -1.64
N ASP A 170 25.00 36.62 -1.36
CA ASP A 170 25.54 35.69 -2.32
C ASP A 170 24.39 35.29 -3.26
N ALA A 171 24.10 36.16 -4.23
CA ALA A 171 23.02 36.03 -5.19
C ALA A 171 23.45 34.98 -6.22
N THR A 172 23.58 33.74 -5.75
CA THR A 172 23.34 32.60 -6.61
C THR A 172 21.93 32.78 -7.15
N VAL A 173 21.82 32.80 -8.47
CA VAL A 173 20.57 32.98 -9.20
C VAL A 173 19.63 31.82 -8.82
N HIS A 174 18.83 32.02 -7.77
CA HIS A 174 17.86 31.05 -7.29
C HIS A 174 16.73 30.98 -8.32
N THR A 175 16.68 29.87 -9.07
CA THR A 175 15.49 29.52 -9.87
C THR A 175 14.35 29.25 -8.90
N ASP A 176 13.65 30.31 -8.46
CA ASP A 176 12.56 30.20 -7.50
C ASP A 176 11.29 29.67 -8.18
N VAL A 177 11.35 28.37 -8.49
CA VAL A 177 10.24 27.57 -9.00
C VAL A 177 9.04 27.61 -8.04
N GLY A 178 9.28 27.91 -6.76
CA GLY A 178 8.27 28.09 -5.73
C GLY A 178 7.24 29.15 -6.06
N PHE A 179 7.66 30.28 -6.65
CA PHE A 179 6.74 31.33 -7.11
C PHE A 179 5.68 30.83 -8.10
N PHE A 180 6.00 29.82 -8.90
CA PHE A 180 5.11 29.24 -9.90
C PHE A 180 4.30 28.06 -9.35
N LEU A 181 4.82 27.30 -8.40
CA LEU A 181 4.11 26.14 -7.84
C LEU A 181 3.13 26.54 -6.73
N VAL A 182 3.57 27.38 -5.80
CA VAL A 182 2.82 27.74 -4.59
C VAL A 182 2.69 29.24 -4.39
N GLY A 183 3.43 30.05 -5.15
CA GLY A 183 3.48 31.50 -4.98
C GLY A 183 2.61 32.33 -5.94
N PRO A 184 2.82 33.66 -5.94
CA PRO A 184 2.05 34.64 -6.72
C PRO A 184 1.95 34.39 -8.22
N ARG A 185 2.93 33.68 -8.82
CA ARG A 185 3.02 33.45 -10.27
C ARG A 185 2.39 32.14 -10.71
N ARG A 186 1.72 31.44 -9.80
CA ARG A 186 1.01 30.19 -10.10
C ARG A 186 0.00 30.31 -11.23
N LEU A 187 -0.66 31.46 -11.39
CA LEU A 187 -1.61 31.67 -12.50
C LEU A 187 -0.94 31.65 -13.88
N GLU A 188 0.33 32.04 -13.97
CA GLU A 188 1.08 31.97 -15.24
C GLU A 188 1.37 30.52 -15.60
N LEU A 189 1.78 29.71 -14.62
CA LEU A 189 1.97 28.27 -14.80
C LEU A 189 0.65 27.58 -15.16
N GLU A 190 -0.44 27.88 -14.45
CA GLU A 190 -1.77 27.32 -14.73
C GLU A 190 -2.21 27.56 -16.17
N LYS A 191 -1.97 28.77 -16.71
CA LYS A 191 -2.25 29.09 -18.12
C LYS A 191 -1.35 28.28 -19.06
N ALA A 192 -0.05 28.22 -18.78
CA ALA A 192 0.92 27.53 -19.63
C ALA A 192 0.65 26.02 -19.74
N ILE A 193 0.13 25.40 -18.68
CA ILE A 193 -0.17 23.95 -18.65
C ILE A 193 -1.63 23.63 -19.00
N GLY A 194 -2.48 24.63 -19.25
CA GLY A 194 -3.90 24.41 -19.52
C GLY A 194 -4.68 23.87 -18.33
N TYR A 195 -4.33 24.30 -17.11
CA TYR A 195 -4.99 23.89 -15.88
C TYR A 195 -6.46 24.33 -15.83
N ARG A 196 -7.36 23.39 -15.50
CA ARG A 196 -8.80 23.65 -15.38
C ARG A 196 -9.21 23.71 -13.90
N PRO A 197 -9.36 24.87 -13.26
CA PRO A 197 -9.69 24.95 -11.83
C PRO A 197 -11.02 24.28 -11.49
N THR A 198 -11.19 23.87 -10.23
CA THR A 198 -12.51 23.41 -9.74
C THR A 198 -13.44 24.61 -9.52
N ILE A 199 -14.75 24.34 -9.43
CA ILE A 199 -15.74 25.36 -9.08
C ILE A 199 -15.43 25.97 -7.72
N SER A 200 -15.03 25.16 -6.73
CA SER A 200 -14.67 25.64 -5.40
C SER A 200 -13.46 26.59 -5.41
N VAL A 201 -12.43 26.27 -6.19
CA VAL A 201 -11.25 27.15 -6.36
C VAL A 201 -11.64 28.45 -7.08
N THR A 202 -12.49 28.35 -8.11
CA THR A 202 -12.97 29.52 -8.86
C THR A 202 -13.76 30.48 -7.97
N VAL A 203 -14.67 29.93 -7.14
CA VAL A 203 -15.45 30.71 -6.16
C VAL A 203 -14.52 31.34 -5.12
N LYS A 204 -13.59 30.58 -4.53
CA LYS A 204 -12.62 31.15 -3.56
C LYS A 204 -11.83 32.32 -4.14
N ARG A 205 -11.42 32.25 -5.41
CA ARG A 205 -10.69 33.33 -6.10
C ARG A 205 -11.55 34.55 -6.41
N ALA A 206 -12.87 34.39 -6.58
CA ALA A 206 -13.79 35.50 -6.86
C ALA A 206 -14.16 36.32 -5.60
N PHE A 207 -13.92 35.77 -4.40
CA PHE A 207 -14.25 36.37 -3.11
C PHE A 207 -13.01 36.65 -2.23
N SER A 208 -11.80 36.54 -2.79
CA SER A 208 -10.53 36.91 -2.15
C SER A 208 -9.91 38.11 -2.83
#